data_AF-A0A6H1LKN5-F1
#
_entry.id   AF-A0A6H1LKN5-F1
#
_cell.length_a   1.000
_cell.length_b   1.000
_cell.length_c   1.000
_cell.angle_alpha   90.00
_cell.angle_beta   90.00
_cell.angle_gamma   90.00
#
_symmetry.space_group_name_H-M   'P 1'
#
loop_
_entity.id
_entity.type
_entity.pdbx_description
1 polymer ?
#
loop_
_entity_poly.entity_id
_entity_poly.type
_entity_poly.pdbx_seq_one_letter_code
_entity_poly.pdbx_strand_id
1 'polypeptide(L)'
;MLGTTTTRRTLLTAATTTAATLALGAGPAYAEDPRHRDTRARLRELEARHGARIGAFAYNLRTRATVRHRAAERFPICSVFKTLAAAAVLRDLDRHGETLARRIHYTVADLAGYSPKTGEPEHLAGGMTVGELCDAAIRYSDNTAANLLLRELGGPTAITRFCRSLGDPKTRLDRWEPELNTAEPWRVEDTTTPGAIAGTYARLVLGDALHYRDRDRLTTWLLGNTTSGDRFRAGLPEDWTIADKTGTGDYGTSNDVGIAWTPDGAPVALAVLSTKPAQDAAADSPLVAATASVLAAAVG
;
A
#
# COMPACT_ATOMS: atom_id res chain seq x y z
N MET A 1 -29.23 33.30 -82.52
CA MET A 1 -30.67 33.14 -82.77
C MET A 1 -31.39 33.11 -81.43
N LEU A 2 -32.26 34.10 -81.20
CA LEU A 2 -33.41 34.15 -80.26
C LEU A 2 -33.10 33.91 -78.77
N GLY A 3 -33.39 34.79 -77.81
CA GLY A 3 -34.12 36.05 -77.82
C GLY A 3 -34.42 36.49 -76.38
N THR A 4 -34.35 37.81 -76.16
CA THR A 4 -35.16 38.65 -75.25
C THR A 4 -35.20 38.42 -73.73
N THR A 5 -34.96 39.55 -73.07
CA THR A 5 -34.99 39.92 -71.65
C THR A 5 -36.38 40.09 -71.03
N THR A 6 -36.40 40.11 -69.68
CA THR A 6 -37.35 40.77 -68.73
C THR A 6 -38.71 40.07 -68.53
N THR A 7 -39.28 39.90 -67.32
CA THR A 7 -39.58 40.90 -66.27
C THR A 7 -39.87 40.30 -64.87
N ARG A 8 -39.94 41.22 -63.88
CA ARG A 8 -40.13 41.13 -62.41
C ARG A 8 -41.47 40.57 -61.88
N ARG A 9 -41.45 40.22 -60.56
CA ARG A 9 -42.50 39.84 -59.57
C ARG A 9 -42.69 38.32 -59.48
N THR A 10 -42.53 37.66 -58.32
CA THR A 10 -43.28 37.89 -57.08
C THR A 10 -42.50 37.42 -55.83
N LEU A 11 -42.79 38.09 -54.72
CA LEU A 11 -42.22 38.01 -53.38
C LEU A 11 -42.67 36.79 -52.53
N LEU A 12 -41.88 36.59 -51.46
CA LEU A 12 -42.22 36.17 -50.09
C LEU A 12 -42.07 34.70 -49.66
N THR A 13 -41.27 34.58 -48.57
CA THR A 13 -41.38 33.67 -47.40
C THR A 13 -41.06 32.19 -47.63
N ALA A 14 -40.28 31.49 -46.80
CA ALA A 14 -39.97 31.66 -45.39
C ALA A 14 -38.56 31.13 -45.05
N ALA A 15 -37.95 31.70 -44.01
CA ALA A 15 -36.73 31.21 -43.40
C ALA A 15 -37.03 29.93 -42.57
N THR A 16 -36.28 28.86 -42.82
CA THR A 16 -36.19 27.71 -41.89
C THR A 16 -34.75 27.57 -41.44
N THR A 17 -34.52 28.05 -40.22
CA THR A 17 -33.37 27.74 -39.37
C THR A 17 -33.41 26.28 -38.95
N THR A 18 -32.46 25.47 -39.43
CA THR A 18 -32.24 24.12 -38.91
C THR A 18 -31.13 24.18 -37.85
N ALA A 19 -31.50 24.43 -36.60
CA ALA A 19 -30.61 24.19 -35.46
C ALA A 19 -30.60 22.67 -35.20
N ALA A 20 -29.53 21.99 -35.62
CA ALA A 20 -29.31 20.60 -35.26
C ALA A 20 -28.84 20.51 -33.80
N THR A 21 -29.77 20.22 -32.89
CA THR A 21 -29.46 19.84 -31.52
C THR A 21 -28.82 18.44 -31.51
N LEU A 22 -27.51 18.40 -31.30
CA LEU A 22 -26.78 17.18 -30.92
C LEU A 22 -27.24 16.78 -29.51
N ALA A 23 -28.22 15.89 -29.45
CA ALA A 23 -28.56 15.16 -28.23
C ALA A 23 -27.43 14.15 -27.94
N LEU A 24 -26.39 14.60 -27.25
CA LEU A 24 -25.45 13.73 -26.56
C LEU A 24 -26.23 12.99 -25.47
N GLY A 25 -26.48 11.70 -25.69
CA GLY A 25 -27.10 10.83 -24.71
C GLY A 25 -26.32 10.87 -23.41
N ALA A 26 -26.91 11.46 -22.38
CA ALA A 26 -26.46 11.28 -21.02
C ALA A 26 -26.68 9.80 -20.68
N GLY A 27 -25.58 9.03 -20.62
CA GLY A 27 -25.61 7.70 -20.02
C GLY A 27 -26.14 7.79 -18.58
N PRO A 28 -26.64 6.67 -18.01
CA PRO A 28 -27.16 6.68 -16.65
C PRO A 28 -26.07 7.19 -15.71
N ALA A 29 -26.33 8.34 -15.08
CA ALA A 29 -25.52 8.81 -13.97
C ALA A 29 -25.76 7.85 -12.80
N TYR A 30 -24.88 6.86 -12.63
CA TYR A 30 -24.91 5.99 -11.47
C TYR A 30 -24.74 6.88 -10.23
N ALA A 31 -25.81 7.01 -9.44
CA ALA A 31 -25.75 7.69 -8.16
C ALA A 31 -24.78 6.93 -7.24
N GLU A 32 -23.68 7.58 -6.89
CA GLU A 32 -22.72 7.05 -5.92
C GLU A 32 -23.40 6.83 -4.57
N ASP A 33 -23.24 5.62 -3.98
CA ASP A 33 -23.78 5.30 -2.64
C ASP A 33 -23.35 6.39 -1.64
N PRO A 34 -24.30 7.01 -0.91
CA PRO A 34 -24.03 8.08 0.05
C PRO A 34 -22.92 7.76 1.05
N ARG A 35 -22.77 6.49 1.47
CA ARG A 35 -21.71 6.06 2.39
C ARG A 35 -20.32 6.19 1.78
N HIS A 36 -20.18 5.88 0.49
CA HIS A 36 -18.92 6.07 -0.23
C HIS A 36 -18.59 7.55 -0.42
N ARG A 37 -19.61 8.39 -0.64
CA ARG A 37 -19.44 9.84 -0.74
C ARG A 37 -18.95 10.45 0.57
N ASP A 38 -19.57 10.06 1.68
CA ASP A 38 -19.18 10.49 3.03
C ASP A 38 -17.75 10.06 3.37
N THR A 39 -17.42 8.79 3.12
CA THR A 39 -16.07 8.25 3.33
C THR A 39 -15.02 9.06 2.55
N ARG A 40 -15.26 9.33 1.26
CA ARG A 40 -14.34 10.14 0.44
C ARG A 40 -14.21 11.58 0.93
N ALA A 41 -15.30 12.18 1.42
CA ALA A 41 -15.26 13.54 1.97
C ALA A 41 -14.39 13.60 3.25
N ARG A 42 -14.58 12.65 4.16
CA ARG A 42 -13.80 12.53 5.41
C ARG A 42 -12.30 12.30 5.14
N LEU A 43 -11.96 11.49 4.13
CA LEU A 43 -10.56 11.30 3.72
C LEU A 43 -9.94 12.58 3.15
N ARG A 44 -10.66 13.34 2.32
CA ARG A 44 -10.18 14.65 1.83
C ARG A 44 -10.04 15.68 2.94
N GLU A 45 -10.92 15.65 3.93
CA GLU A 45 -10.79 16.51 5.11
C GLU A 45 -9.53 16.18 5.92
N LEU A 46 -9.20 14.89 6.08
CA LEU A 46 -7.94 14.46 6.70
C LEU A 46 -6.73 14.93 5.88
N GLU A 47 -6.75 14.79 4.55
CA GLU A 47 -5.69 15.32 3.67
C GLU A 47 -5.46 16.82 3.91
N ALA A 48 -6.54 17.61 3.95
CA ALA A 48 -6.47 19.04 4.16
C ALA A 48 -5.95 19.42 5.56
N ARG A 49 -6.47 18.77 6.61
CA ARG A 49 -6.07 19.06 8.00
C ARG A 49 -4.61 18.73 8.30
N HIS A 50 -4.10 17.66 7.71
CA HIS A 50 -2.73 17.19 7.96
C HIS A 50 -1.70 17.69 6.96
N GLY A 51 -2.14 18.43 5.92
CA GLY A 51 -1.26 18.88 4.84
C GLY A 51 -0.59 17.71 4.11
N ALA A 52 -1.34 16.62 3.91
CA ALA A 52 -0.82 15.35 3.44
C ALA A 52 -1.63 14.79 2.27
N ARG A 53 -1.03 13.89 1.50
CA ARG A 53 -1.72 13.06 0.51
C ARG A 53 -1.95 11.68 1.08
N ILE A 54 -3.18 11.17 0.99
CA ILE A 54 -3.56 9.85 1.52
C ILE A 54 -3.87 8.91 0.36
N GLY A 55 -3.21 7.77 0.31
CA GLY A 55 -3.59 6.61 -0.47
C GLY A 55 -4.24 5.58 0.44
N ALA A 56 -5.53 5.31 0.26
CA ALA A 56 -6.26 4.38 1.11
C ALA A 56 -7.00 3.31 0.29
N PHE A 57 -6.93 2.08 0.78
CA PHE A 57 -7.69 0.94 0.27
C PHE A 57 -8.19 0.08 1.44
N ALA A 58 -9.46 -0.30 1.38
CA ALA A 58 -10.03 -1.29 2.28
C ALA A 58 -10.93 -2.24 1.49
N TYR A 59 -10.87 -3.54 1.81
CA TYR A 59 -11.75 -4.55 1.23
C TYR A 59 -12.14 -5.60 2.26
N ASN A 60 -13.42 -5.65 2.64
CA ASN A 60 -13.96 -6.72 3.45
C ASN A 60 -14.28 -7.91 2.55
N LEU A 61 -13.58 -9.04 2.74
CA LEU A 61 -13.68 -10.19 1.85
C LEU A 61 -15.03 -10.91 1.96
N ARG A 62 -15.74 -10.75 3.08
CA ARG A 62 -17.06 -11.38 3.30
C ARG A 62 -18.17 -10.56 2.67
N THR A 63 -18.23 -9.27 2.99
CA THR A 63 -19.32 -8.37 2.52
C THR A 63 -19.04 -7.79 1.12
N ARG A 64 -17.79 -7.85 0.67
CA ARG A 64 -17.27 -7.18 -0.53
C ARG A 64 -17.33 -5.65 -0.47
N ALA A 65 -17.61 -5.08 0.70
CA ALA A 65 -17.52 -3.64 0.92
C ALA A 65 -16.09 -3.17 0.61
N THR A 66 -15.97 -2.11 -0.19
CA THR A 66 -14.68 -1.63 -0.69
C THR A 66 -14.58 -0.12 -0.54
N VAL A 67 -13.44 0.37 -0.05
CA VAL A 67 -13.05 1.78 -0.13
C VAL A 67 -11.83 1.92 -1.02
N ARG A 68 -11.86 2.91 -1.93
CA ARG A 68 -10.74 3.28 -2.80
C ARG A 68 -10.57 4.79 -2.81
N HIS A 69 -9.46 5.28 -2.27
CA HIS A 69 -9.08 6.69 -2.31
C HIS A 69 -7.62 6.78 -2.76
N ARG A 70 -7.38 7.35 -3.95
CA ARG A 70 -6.05 7.34 -4.60
C ARG A 70 -5.40 5.93 -4.69
N ALA A 71 -6.22 4.88 -4.73
CA ALA A 71 -5.77 3.49 -4.58
C ALA A 71 -4.84 3.00 -5.72
N ALA A 72 -4.79 3.72 -6.84
CA ALA A 72 -3.92 3.45 -7.99
C ALA A 72 -2.76 4.46 -8.12
N GLU A 73 -2.68 5.47 -7.26
CA GLU A 73 -1.56 6.41 -7.23
C GLU A 73 -0.36 5.79 -6.51
N ARG A 74 0.85 6.25 -6.87
CA ARG A 74 2.09 5.79 -6.26
C ARG A 74 2.40 6.52 -4.95
N PHE A 75 2.91 5.76 -4.00
CA PHE A 75 3.44 6.23 -2.73
C PHE A 75 4.75 5.51 -2.43
N PRO A 76 5.70 6.15 -1.72
CA PRO A 76 6.89 5.48 -1.22
C PRO A 76 6.48 4.28 -0.36
N ILE A 77 7.08 3.12 -0.62
CA ILE A 77 6.74 1.89 0.11
C ILE A 77 7.33 1.90 1.52
N CYS A 78 8.55 2.43 1.68
CA CYS A 78 9.32 2.38 2.92
C CYS A 78 9.32 0.94 3.48
N SER A 79 9.49 0.77 4.80
CA SER A 79 9.58 -0.54 5.45
C SER A 79 8.37 -1.49 5.30
N VAL A 80 7.28 -1.11 4.61
CA VAL A 80 6.19 -2.02 4.22
C VAL A 80 6.74 -3.18 3.36
N PHE A 81 7.82 -2.96 2.60
CA PHE A 81 8.42 -4.03 1.78
C PHE A 81 8.94 -5.21 2.61
N LYS A 82 9.22 -5.05 3.91
CA LYS A 82 9.86 -6.08 4.75
C LYS A 82 8.99 -7.35 4.88
N THR A 83 7.67 -7.21 4.82
CA THR A 83 6.74 -8.35 4.70
C THR A 83 6.99 -9.14 3.42
N LEU A 84 7.22 -8.45 2.31
CA LEU A 84 7.49 -9.05 1.01
C LEU A 84 8.84 -9.76 1.00
N ALA A 85 9.85 -9.18 1.66
CA ALA A 85 11.17 -9.80 1.81
C ALA A 85 11.10 -11.10 2.62
N ALA A 86 10.46 -11.07 3.79
CA ALA A 86 10.27 -12.27 4.60
C ALA A 86 9.47 -13.34 3.85
N ALA A 87 8.38 -12.96 3.17
CA ALA A 87 7.59 -13.87 2.36
C ALA A 87 8.38 -14.47 1.18
N ALA A 88 9.25 -13.69 0.53
CA ALA A 88 10.13 -14.18 -0.52
C ALA A 88 11.15 -15.18 0.00
N VAL A 89 11.74 -14.94 1.19
CA VAL A 89 12.64 -15.92 1.83
C VAL A 89 11.90 -17.23 2.11
N LEU A 90 10.71 -17.15 2.71
CA LEU A 90 9.89 -18.33 3.00
C LEU A 90 9.58 -19.13 1.73
N ARG A 91 9.15 -18.45 0.66
CA ARG A 91 8.66 -19.12 -0.57
C ARG A 91 9.78 -19.62 -1.48
N ASP A 92 10.81 -18.79 -1.68
CA ASP A 92 11.76 -18.97 -2.76
C ASP A 92 13.09 -19.58 -2.28
N LEU A 93 13.45 -19.38 -1.01
CA LEU A 93 14.73 -19.85 -0.45
C LEU A 93 14.59 -20.99 0.54
N ASP A 94 13.55 -20.98 1.40
CA ASP A 94 13.44 -22.00 2.43
C ASP A 94 13.00 -23.36 1.89
N ARG A 95 13.71 -24.39 2.35
CA ARG A 95 13.38 -25.80 2.09
C ARG A 95 13.28 -26.48 3.43
N HIS A 96 12.06 -26.73 3.88
CA HIS A 96 11.77 -27.45 5.12
C HIS A 96 12.44 -26.86 6.38
N GLY A 97 12.68 -25.55 6.43
CA GLY A 97 13.28 -24.85 7.56
C GLY A 97 14.81 -24.74 7.55
N GLU A 98 15.50 -25.35 6.57
CA GLU A 98 16.96 -25.33 6.49
C GLU A 98 17.52 -23.90 6.33
N THR A 99 16.90 -23.10 5.46
CA THR A 99 17.33 -21.71 5.25
C THR A 99 17.03 -20.88 6.48
N LEU A 100 15.84 -21.05 7.07
CA LEU A 100 15.44 -20.31 8.26
C LEU A 100 16.33 -20.59 9.48
N ALA A 101 16.84 -21.82 9.62
CA ALA A 101 17.74 -22.21 10.70
C ALA A 101 19.19 -21.74 10.50
N ARG A 102 19.58 -21.36 9.28
CA ARG A 102 20.94 -20.90 8.98
C ARG A 102 21.23 -19.58 9.68
N ARG A 103 22.38 -19.53 10.35
CA ARG A 103 22.90 -18.34 11.04
C ARG A 103 23.70 -17.44 10.10
N ILE A 104 23.42 -16.14 10.15
CA ILE A 104 24.15 -15.09 9.43
C ILE A 104 24.92 -14.29 10.47
N HIS A 105 26.23 -14.22 10.29
CA HIS A 105 27.09 -13.30 11.02
C HIS A 105 27.27 -12.02 10.22
N TYR A 106 27.28 -10.90 10.93
CA TYR A 106 27.43 -9.56 10.41
C TYR A 106 28.13 -8.71 11.46
N THR A 107 28.54 -7.51 11.07
CA THR A 107 29.37 -6.62 11.88
C THR A 107 28.67 -5.29 12.11
N VAL A 108 29.27 -4.45 12.95
CA VAL A 108 28.83 -3.07 13.15
C VAL A 108 28.82 -2.29 11.83
N ALA A 109 29.69 -2.61 10.87
CA ALA A 109 29.75 -1.96 9.57
C ALA A 109 28.54 -2.31 8.67
N ASP A 110 27.83 -3.39 8.97
CA ASP A 110 26.62 -3.79 8.25
C ASP A 110 25.35 -3.08 8.77
N LEU A 111 25.44 -2.37 9.91
CA LEU A 111 24.26 -1.75 10.54
C LEU A 111 23.70 -0.59 9.70
N ALA A 112 22.41 -0.68 9.36
CA ALA A 112 21.70 0.24 8.47
C ALA A 112 20.79 1.23 9.21
N GLY A 113 21.37 2.00 10.14
CA GLY A 113 20.61 2.97 10.95
C GLY A 113 19.70 2.27 11.97
N TYR A 114 18.37 2.40 11.83
CA TYR A 114 17.40 1.85 12.78
C TYR A 114 17.45 0.31 12.84
N SER A 115 18.17 -0.20 13.84
CA SER A 115 18.55 -1.63 13.97
C SER A 115 18.33 -2.14 15.40
N PRO A 116 17.09 -2.09 15.91
CA PRO A 116 16.79 -2.33 17.32
C PRO A 116 17.06 -3.77 17.79
N LYS A 117 17.19 -4.74 16.88
CA LYS A 117 17.51 -6.14 17.22
C LYS A 117 18.89 -6.54 16.77
N THR A 118 19.19 -6.29 15.50
CA THR A 118 20.48 -6.66 14.95
C THR A 118 21.65 -5.92 15.60
N GLY A 119 21.42 -4.70 16.10
CA GLY A 119 22.41 -3.90 16.82
C GLY A 119 22.60 -4.25 18.30
N GLU A 120 21.83 -5.18 18.86
CA GLU A 120 22.02 -5.64 20.24
C GLU A 120 23.38 -6.37 20.37
N PRO A 121 24.17 -6.15 21.43
CA PRO A 121 25.52 -6.71 21.55
C PRO A 121 25.60 -8.24 21.39
N GLU A 122 24.58 -8.96 21.88
CA GLU A 122 24.49 -10.42 21.74
C GLU A 122 24.32 -10.87 20.28
N HIS A 123 23.54 -10.15 19.49
CA HIS A 123 23.32 -10.44 18.08
C HIS A 123 24.51 -10.02 17.20
N LEU A 124 25.23 -8.95 17.56
CA LEU A 124 26.50 -8.60 16.92
C LEU A 124 27.60 -9.65 17.17
N ALA A 125 27.64 -10.22 18.38
CA ALA A 125 28.62 -11.26 18.72
C ALA A 125 28.26 -12.62 18.11
N GLY A 126 26.98 -13.00 18.17
CA GLY A 126 26.50 -14.34 17.82
C GLY A 126 25.84 -14.47 16.45
N GLY A 127 25.59 -13.36 15.74
CA GLY A 127 24.73 -13.35 14.56
C GLY A 127 23.27 -13.70 14.87
N MET A 128 22.45 -13.76 13.83
CA MET A 128 21.04 -14.16 13.91
C MET A 128 20.74 -15.19 12.82
N THR A 129 19.81 -16.09 13.09
CA THR A 129 19.26 -16.99 12.06
C THR A 129 18.42 -16.22 11.06
N VAL A 130 18.28 -16.75 9.83
CA VAL A 130 17.42 -16.12 8.81
C VAL A 130 15.98 -15.98 9.31
N GLY A 131 15.48 -16.95 10.08
CA GLY A 131 14.16 -16.86 10.72
C GLY A 131 14.05 -15.72 11.74
N GLU A 132 15.07 -15.53 12.58
CA GLU A 132 15.14 -14.39 13.52
C GLU A 132 15.26 -13.05 12.77
N LEU A 133 15.97 -13.00 11.64
CA LEU A 133 16.04 -11.81 10.79
C LEU A 133 14.70 -11.48 10.12
N CYS A 134 13.95 -12.48 9.65
CA CYS A 134 12.58 -12.29 9.15
C CYS A 134 11.68 -11.71 10.25
N ASP A 135 11.73 -12.27 11.46
CA ASP A 135 10.97 -11.79 12.60
C ASP A 135 11.36 -10.35 12.96
N ALA A 136 12.66 -10.05 13.05
CA ALA A 136 13.19 -8.74 13.36
C ALA A 136 12.75 -7.66 12.34
N ALA A 137 12.83 -7.99 11.05
CA ALA A 137 12.43 -7.10 9.97
C ALA A 137 10.93 -6.78 9.99
N ILE A 138 10.08 -7.73 10.40
CA ILE A 138 8.64 -7.51 10.49
C ILE A 138 8.29 -6.81 11.81
N ARG A 139 8.56 -7.46 12.95
CA ARG A 139 8.03 -7.02 14.26
C ARG A 139 8.61 -5.72 14.74
N TYR A 140 9.91 -5.52 14.49
CA TYR A 140 10.66 -4.36 14.97
C TYR A 140 11.09 -3.43 13.84
N SER A 141 10.71 -3.73 12.59
CA SER A 141 11.09 -2.94 11.43
C SER A 141 12.62 -2.76 11.28
N ASP A 142 13.41 -3.74 11.72
CA ASP A 142 14.87 -3.67 11.74
C ASP A 142 15.46 -3.54 10.32
N ASN A 143 16.19 -2.46 10.06
CA ASN A 143 16.72 -2.13 8.74
C ASN A 143 17.86 -3.07 8.32
N THR A 144 18.76 -3.38 9.25
CA THR A 144 19.87 -4.28 8.95
C THR A 144 19.35 -5.68 8.66
N ALA A 145 18.37 -6.16 9.43
CA ALA A 145 17.74 -7.44 9.15
C ALA A 145 17.15 -7.48 7.74
N ALA A 146 16.45 -6.42 7.33
CA ALA A 146 15.93 -6.31 5.97
C ALA A 146 17.03 -6.32 4.90
N ASN A 147 18.12 -5.58 5.10
CA ASN A 147 19.27 -5.60 4.16
C ASN A 147 19.92 -6.98 4.08
N LEU A 148 20.10 -7.68 5.21
CA LEU A 148 20.63 -9.04 5.20
C LEU A 148 19.71 -9.99 4.44
N LEU A 149 18.39 -9.92 4.63
CA LEU A 149 17.43 -10.73 3.86
C LEU A 149 17.46 -10.39 2.36
N LEU A 150 17.54 -9.11 2.00
CA LEU A 150 17.69 -8.69 0.61
C LEU A 150 18.98 -9.25 -0.01
N ARG A 151 20.08 -9.32 0.73
CA ARG A 151 21.33 -9.93 0.26
C ARG A 151 21.15 -11.41 -0.08
N GLU A 152 20.48 -12.16 0.79
CA GLU A 152 20.14 -13.57 0.53
C GLU A 152 19.24 -13.75 -0.71
N LEU A 153 18.35 -12.80 -0.96
CA LEU A 153 17.44 -12.79 -2.12
C LEU A 153 18.09 -12.30 -3.43
N GLY A 154 19.34 -11.83 -3.39
CA GLY A 154 20.03 -11.28 -4.56
C GLY A 154 19.73 -9.80 -4.85
N GLY A 155 19.36 -9.04 -3.82
CA GLY A 155 19.20 -7.57 -3.83
C GLY A 155 17.76 -7.07 -3.97
N PRO A 156 17.55 -5.74 -3.91
CA PRO A 156 16.22 -5.10 -3.86
C PRO A 156 15.27 -5.53 -4.97
N THR A 157 15.78 -5.69 -6.19
CA THR A 157 14.96 -6.07 -7.36
C THR A 157 14.33 -7.46 -7.24
N ALA A 158 14.81 -8.31 -6.32
CA ALA A 158 14.17 -9.58 -5.98
C ALA A 158 12.74 -9.38 -5.47
N ILE A 159 12.48 -8.31 -4.70
CA ILE A 159 11.13 -7.96 -4.23
C ILE A 159 10.23 -7.60 -5.41
N THR A 160 10.75 -6.84 -6.37
CA THR A 160 10.01 -6.54 -7.61
C THR A 160 9.65 -7.82 -8.36
N ARG A 161 10.60 -8.75 -8.55
CA ARG A 161 10.33 -10.06 -9.19
C ARG A 161 9.31 -10.89 -8.41
N PHE A 162 9.46 -10.95 -7.09
CA PHE A 162 8.53 -11.63 -6.19
C PHE A 162 7.11 -11.10 -6.36
N CYS A 163 6.91 -9.78 -6.29
CA CYS A 163 5.60 -9.17 -6.52
C CYS A 163 5.01 -9.49 -7.90
N ARG A 164 5.82 -9.45 -8.96
CA ARG A 164 5.34 -9.80 -10.31
C ARG A 164 4.88 -11.25 -10.40
N SER A 165 5.57 -12.17 -9.73
CA SER A 165 5.15 -13.58 -9.66
C SER A 165 3.81 -13.79 -8.95
N LEU A 166 3.40 -12.83 -8.10
CA LEU A 166 2.10 -12.83 -7.40
C LEU A 166 1.01 -12.04 -8.15
N GLY A 167 1.30 -11.56 -9.35
CA GLY A 167 0.39 -10.75 -10.16
C GLY A 167 0.25 -9.30 -9.69
N ASP A 168 1.19 -8.78 -8.89
CA ASP A 168 1.28 -7.36 -8.55
C ASP A 168 2.14 -6.65 -9.61
N PRO A 169 1.57 -5.76 -10.45
CA PRO A 169 2.31 -5.07 -11.50
C PRO A 169 2.86 -3.70 -11.07
N LYS A 170 2.62 -3.26 -9.82
CA LYS A 170 2.87 -1.88 -9.38
C LYS A 170 4.00 -1.77 -8.38
N THR A 171 4.04 -2.66 -7.39
CA THR A 171 5.07 -2.68 -6.35
C THR A 171 6.44 -2.87 -6.99
N ARG A 172 7.40 -2.05 -6.56
CA ARG A 172 8.81 -2.19 -6.90
C ARG A 172 9.69 -1.78 -5.72
N LEU A 173 10.83 -2.41 -5.64
CA LEU A 173 11.94 -2.05 -4.77
C LEU A 173 13.22 -2.01 -5.60
N ASP A 174 14.00 -0.97 -5.39
CA ASP A 174 15.11 -0.58 -6.23
C ASP A 174 16.39 -0.35 -5.40
N ARG A 175 16.23 0.16 -4.16
CA ARG A 175 17.34 0.53 -3.27
C ARG A 175 17.32 -0.24 -1.95
N TRP A 176 18.40 -0.11 -1.19
CA TRP A 176 18.59 -0.73 0.12
C TRP A 176 18.10 0.20 1.24
N GLU A 177 18.00 -0.32 2.46
CA GLU A 177 17.90 0.54 3.64
C GLU A 177 19.26 1.22 3.89
N PRO A 178 19.30 2.51 4.27
CA PRO A 178 18.17 3.39 4.51
C PRO A 178 17.69 4.20 3.27
N GLU A 179 18.40 4.15 2.14
CA GLU A 179 18.18 5.04 0.99
C GLU A 179 16.77 4.91 0.37
N LEU A 180 16.14 3.75 0.45
CA LEU A 180 14.77 3.55 -0.05
C LEU A 180 13.72 4.46 0.62
N ASN A 181 14.05 5.11 1.76
CA ASN A 181 13.12 5.95 2.52
C ASN A 181 13.18 7.46 2.19
N THR A 182 13.98 7.88 1.21
CA THR A 182 14.12 9.32 0.85
C THR A 182 12.83 9.95 0.30
N ALA A 183 11.90 9.11 -0.20
CA ALA A 183 10.49 9.45 -0.42
C ALA A 183 10.20 10.71 -1.28
N GLU A 184 11.11 11.12 -2.17
CA GLU A 184 10.96 12.36 -2.92
C GLU A 184 9.68 12.33 -3.78
N PRO A 185 8.88 13.42 -3.84
CA PRO A 185 7.58 13.42 -4.51
C PRO A 185 7.57 13.04 -6.00
N TRP A 186 8.70 13.21 -6.68
CA TRP A 186 8.87 12.85 -8.10
C TRP A 186 9.44 11.45 -8.31
N ARG A 187 9.92 10.77 -7.26
CA ARG A 187 10.59 9.48 -7.37
C ARG A 187 9.57 8.37 -7.64
N VAL A 188 9.89 7.52 -8.62
CA VAL A 188 9.08 6.34 -8.97
C VAL A 188 9.64 5.07 -8.35
N GLU A 189 10.94 5.02 -8.08
CA GLU A 189 11.62 3.93 -7.38
C GLU A 189 11.08 3.74 -5.95
N ASP A 190 11.11 2.49 -5.47
CA ASP A 190 10.66 2.12 -4.13
C ASP A 190 9.21 2.58 -3.83
N THR A 191 8.33 2.40 -4.82
CA THR A 191 6.91 2.75 -4.68
C THR A 191 5.98 1.57 -4.90
N THR A 192 4.81 1.67 -4.28
CA THR A 192 3.64 0.81 -4.55
C THR A 192 2.38 1.67 -4.69
N THR A 193 1.23 1.04 -4.88
CA THR A 193 -0.09 1.69 -4.77
C THR A 193 -0.89 1.01 -3.67
N PRO A 194 -1.81 1.70 -2.98
CA PRO A 194 -2.58 1.12 -1.87
C PRO A 194 -3.32 -0.16 -2.27
N GLY A 195 -3.95 -0.18 -3.44
CA GLY A 195 -4.67 -1.37 -3.92
C GLY A 195 -3.75 -2.54 -4.28
N ALA A 196 -2.55 -2.27 -4.81
CA ALA A 196 -1.59 -3.32 -5.16
C ALA A 196 -1.04 -4.00 -3.92
N ILE A 197 -0.55 -3.21 -2.95
CA ILE A 197 0.08 -3.74 -1.74
C ILE A 197 -0.94 -4.46 -0.83
N ALA A 198 -2.16 -3.94 -0.68
CA ALA A 198 -3.23 -4.62 0.05
C ALA A 198 -3.59 -5.97 -0.59
N GLY A 199 -3.68 -6.00 -1.93
CA GLY A 199 -3.94 -7.24 -2.68
C GLY A 199 -2.81 -8.26 -2.53
N THR A 200 -1.56 -7.80 -2.53
CA THR A 200 -0.40 -8.68 -2.29
C THR A 200 -0.42 -9.25 -0.87
N TYR A 201 -0.68 -8.43 0.14
CA TYR A 201 -0.83 -8.90 1.53
C TYR A 201 -1.97 -9.92 1.69
N ALA A 202 -3.11 -9.68 1.04
CA ALA A 202 -4.23 -10.62 1.08
C ALA A 202 -3.85 -11.99 0.49
N ARG A 203 -3.11 -12.02 -0.63
CA ARG A 203 -2.61 -13.27 -1.21
C ARG A 203 -1.64 -14.01 -0.29
N LEU A 204 -0.79 -13.27 0.42
CA LEU A 204 0.21 -13.83 1.33
C LEU A 204 -0.40 -14.39 2.62
N VAL A 205 -1.35 -13.68 3.22
CA VAL A 205 -1.91 -14.00 4.54
C VAL A 205 -3.17 -14.86 4.46
N LEU A 206 -3.98 -14.71 3.40
CA LEU A 206 -5.27 -15.40 3.26
C LEU A 206 -5.30 -16.38 2.08
N GLY A 207 -4.43 -16.18 1.09
CA GLY A 207 -4.38 -16.97 -0.13
C GLY A 207 -3.40 -18.15 -0.09
N ASP A 208 -3.04 -18.61 -1.28
CA ASP A 208 -2.18 -19.77 -1.55
C ASP A 208 -0.81 -19.37 -2.10
N ALA A 209 -0.44 -18.08 -2.02
CA ALA A 209 0.88 -17.60 -2.44
C ALA A 209 2.04 -18.19 -1.63
N LEU A 210 1.75 -18.69 -0.43
CA LEU A 210 2.66 -19.39 0.46
C LEU A 210 2.08 -20.75 0.83
N HIS A 211 2.96 -21.72 1.08
CA HIS A 211 2.56 -22.97 1.71
C HIS A 211 2.00 -22.69 3.12
N TYR A 212 1.06 -23.52 3.60
CA TYR A 212 0.25 -23.18 4.78
C TYR A 212 1.08 -22.88 6.05
N ARG A 213 2.21 -23.59 6.24
CA ARG A 213 3.13 -23.36 7.37
C ARG A 213 3.83 -22.01 7.29
N ASP A 214 4.19 -21.59 6.08
CA ASP A 214 4.87 -20.32 5.84
C ASP A 214 3.89 -19.16 5.96
N ARG A 215 2.66 -19.34 5.49
CA ARG A 215 1.56 -18.40 5.70
C ARG A 215 1.26 -18.19 7.19
N ASP A 216 1.17 -19.27 7.96
CA ASP A 216 0.95 -19.20 9.41
C ASP A 216 2.08 -18.47 10.13
N ARG A 217 3.33 -18.78 9.76
CA ARG A 217 4.52 -18.10 10.29
C ARG A 217 4.55 -16.61 9.96
N LEU A 218 4.32 -16.25 8.70
CA LEU A 218 4.24 -14.85 8.27
C LEU A 218 3.14 -14.10 9.02
N THR A 219 1.96 -14.72 9.14
CA THR A 219 0.82 -14.14 9.87
C THR A 219 1.17 -13.94 11.34
N THR A 220 1.85 -14.90 11.97
CA THR A 220 2.31 -14.81 13.37
C THR A 220 3.32 -13.69 13.59
N TRP A 221 4.20 -13.43 12.62
CA TRP A 221 5.11 -12.28 12.69
C TRP A 221 4.35 -10.95 12.58
N LEU A 222 3.43 -10.84 11.64
CA LEU A 222 2.61 -9.65 11.42
C LEU A 222 1.68 -9.34 12.61
N LEU A 223 1.02 -10.35 13.18
CA LEU A 223 0.22 -10.20 14.42
C LEU A 223 1.08 -9.70 15.58
N GLY A 224 2.33 -10.16 15.65
CA GLY A 224 3.30 -9.75 16.66
C GLY A 224 4.00 -8.41 16.39
N ASN A 225 3.59 -7.64 15.37
CA ASN A 225 4.21 -6.35 15.08
C ASN A 225 4.22 -5.44 16.32
N THR A 226 5.28 -4.68 16.57
CA THR A 226 5.37 -3.77 17.73
C THR A 226 5.33 -2.30 17.32
N THR A 227 5.20 -2.01 16.03
CA THR A 227 5.39 -0.64 15.48
C THR A 227 4.09 0.09 15.14
N SER A 228 2.93 -0.57 15.22
CA SER A 228 1.62 0.00 14.84
C SER A 228 0.82 0.62 16.00
N GLY A 229 1.39 0.74 17.21
CA GLY A 229 0.69 1.26 18.39
C GLY A 229 -0.12 2.52 18.12
N ASP A 230 0.51 3.54 17.53
CA ASP A 230 -0.11 4.84 17.23
C ASP A 230 -0.75 4.92 15.82
N ARG A 231 -0.89 3.79 15.11
CA ARG A 231 -1.38 3.72 13.72
C ARG A 231 -2.65 2.88 13.63
N PHE A 232 -2.63 1.73 12.94
CA PHE A 232 -3.81 0.88 12.82
C PHE A 232 -4.37 0.45 14.17
N ARG A 233 -3.53 0.11 15.14
CA ARG A 233 -4.01 -0.27 16.49
C ARG A 233 -4.68 0.86 17.28
N ALA A 234 -4.33 2.11 16.99
CA ALA A 234 -5.02 3.27 17.58
C ALA A 234 -6.30 3.66 16.81
N GLY A 235 -6.41 3.26 15.54
CA GLY A 235 -7.49 3.68 14.65
C GLY A 235 -8.59 2.64 14.43
N LEU A 236 -8.26 1.35 14.48
CA LEU A 236 -9.22 0.25 14.30
C LEU A 236 -10.02 -0.01 15.58
N PRO A 237 -11.23 -0.60 15.48
CA PRO A 237 -11.98 -1.03 16.65
C PRO A 237 -11.17 -1.99 17.53
N GLU A 238 -11.30 -1.87 18.86
CA GLU A 238 -10.49 -2.64 19.82
C GLU A 238 -10.70 -4.16 19.73
N ASP A 239 -11.87 -4.59 19.25
CA ASP A 239 -12.23 -5.99 19.07
C ASP A 239 -11.79 -6.57 17.71
N TRP A 240 -11.12 -5.77 16.88
CA TRP A 240 -10.49 -6.25 15.65
C TRP A 240 -9.09 -6.78 15.94
N THR A 241 -8.79 -7.95 15.39
CA THR A 241 -7.41 -8.45 15.33
C THR A 241 -6.72 -7.90 14.08
N ILE A 242 -5.46 -7.50 14.17
CA ILE A 242 -4.71 -6.93 13.05
C ILE A 242 -3.32 -7.59 12.90
N ALA A 243 -3.03 -8.07 11.69
CA ALA A 243 -1.72 -8.51 11.23
C ALA A 243 -1.17 -7.48 10.24
N ASP A 244 -0.24 -6.63 10.68
CA ASP A 244 0.18 -5.44 9.94
C ASP A 244 1.70 -5.23 9.86
N LYS A 245 2.08 -4.32 8.96
CA LYS A 245 3.44 -3.80 8.86
C LYS A 245 3.41 -2.32 8.50
N THR A 246 4.13 -1.57 9.31
CA THR A 246 4.35 -0.13 9.15
C THR A 246 5.46 0.21 8.15
N GLY A 247 5.43 1.42 7.62
CA GLY A 247 6.56 2.06 6.94
C GLY A 247 6.68 3.53 7.34
N THR A 248 7.90 4.02 7.47
CA THR A 248 8.19 5.42 7.78
C THR A 248 9.36 5.88 6.92
N GLY A 249 9.33 7.12 6.44
CA GLY A 249 10.44 7.72 5.72
C GLY A 249 10.39 9.24 5.77
N ASP A 250 11.22 9.87 4.94
CA ASP A 250 11.23 11.32 4.76
C ASP A 250 9.88 11.82 4.21
N TYR A 251 9.73 13.13 4.08
CA TYR A 251 8.50 13.75 3.58
C TYR A 251 7.26 13.40 4.42
N GLY A 252 7.43 13.25 5.73
CA GLY A 252 6.36 12.84 6.66
C GLY A 252 5.68 11.53 6.25
N THR A 253 6.38 10.66 5.53
CA THR A 253 5.81 9.43 4.99
C THR A 253 5.48 8.47 6.13
N SER A 254 4.19 8.16 6.28
CA SER A 254 3.67 7.24 7.30
C SER A 254 2.71 6.25 6.66
N ASN A 255 3.10 4.99 6.66
CA ASN A 255 2.38 3.91 6.02
C ASN A 255 2.00 2.84 7.04
N ASP A 256 0.88 2.17 6.80
CA ASP A 256 0.49 0.95 7.49
C ASP A 256 -0.37 0.08 6.57
N VAL A 257 -0.06 -1.22 6.53
CA VAL A 257 -0.68 -2.18 5.61
C VAL A 257 -0.82 -3.51 6.33
N GLY A 258 -2.00 -4.13 6.23
CA GLY A 258 -2.27 -5.35 6.97
C GLY A 258 -3.58 -6.03 6.58
N ILE A 259 -3.80 -7.18 7.21
CA ILE A 259 -5.09 -7.88 7.21
C ILE A 259 -5.66 -7.79 8.61
N ALA A 260 -6.85 -7.22 8.74
CA ALA A 260 -7.62 -7.24 9.96
C ALA A 260 -8.67 -8.34 9.92
N TRP A 261 -9.16 -8.75 11.08
CA TRP A 261 -10.33 -9.59 11.23
C TRP A 261 -11.33 -8.90 12.15
N THR A 262 -12.55 -8.75 11.67
CA THR A 262 -13.71 -8.28 12.45
C THR A 262 -14.05 -9.31 13.55
N PRO A 263 -14.91 -8.96 14.53
CA PRO A 263 -15.27 -9.87 15.63
C PRO A 263 -15.95 -11.17 15.17
N ASP A 264 -16.65 -11.14 14.03
CA ASP A 264 -17.25 -12.31 13.40
C ASP A 264 -16.25 -13.07 12.48
N GLY A 265 -14.97 -12.69 12.50
CA GLY A 265 -13.87 -13.32 11.78
C GLY A 265 -13.82 -13.01 10.29
N ALA A 266 -14.51 -11.98 9.79
CA ALA A 266 -14.40 -11.57 8.39
C ALA A 266 -13.03 -10.89 8.16
N PRO A 267 -12.22 -11.37 7.20
CA PRO A 267 -10.97 -10.71 6.90
C PRO A 267 -11.19 -9.42 6.10
N VAL A 268 -10.42 -8.39 6.46
CA VAL A 268 -10.42 -7.07 5.83
C VAL A 268 -9.00 -6.73 5.41
N ALA A 269 -8.75 -6.58 4.11
CA ALA A 269 -7.47 -6.10 3.60
C ALA A 269 -7.41 -4.57 3.69
N LEU A 270 -6.37 -4.03 4.33
CA LEU A 270 -6.21 -2.60 4.61
C LEU A 270 -4.86 -2.09 4.11
N ALA A 271 -4.85 -0.92 3.47
CA ALA A 271 -3.64 -0.16 3.20
C ALA A 271 -3.89 1.34 3.37
N VAL A 272 -3.06 1.99 4.17
CA VAL A 272 -2.95 3.44 4.27
C VAL A 272 -1.51 3.82 3.99
N LEU A 273 -1.31 4.55 2.89
CA LEU A 273 -0.03 5.13 2.52
C LEU A 273 -0.18 6.65 2.57
N SER A 274 0.78 7.37 3.17
CA SER A 274 0.69 8.82 3.24
C SER A 274 2.05 9.48 3.05
N THR A 275 2.05 10.70 2.53
CA THR A 275 3.26 11.51 2.34
C THR A 275 2.89 13.00 2.27
N LYS A 276 3.86 13.88 2.54
CA LYS A 276 3.74 15.33 2.62
C LYS A 276 4.68 16.00 1.61
N PRO A 277 4.48 17.29 1.28
CA PRO A 277 5.35 17.98 0.30
C PRO A 277 6.70 18.43 0.86
N ALA A 278 6.83 18.65 2.17
CA ALA A 278 8.07 19.13 2.80
C ALA A 278 8.94 17.95 3.27
N GLN A 279 10.23 17.95 2.91
CA GLN A 279 11.15 16.83 3.16
C GLN A 279 11.33 16.52 4.64
N ASP A 280 11.47 17.56 5.46
CA ASP A 280 11.66 17.50 6.92
C ASP A 280 10.35 17.38 7.70
N ALA A 281 9.21 17.21 7.01
CA ALA A 281 7.94 16.99 7.68
C ALA A 281 8.01 15.75 8.57
N ALA A 282 7.56 15.88 9.82
CA ALA A 282 7.50 14.76 10.75
C ALA A 282 6.50 13.70 10.28
N ALA A 283 6.79 12.44 10.62
CA ALA A 283 5.89 11.31 10.45
C ALA A 283 4.54 11.57 11.15
N ASP A 284 3.44 11.23 10.49
CA ASP A 284 2.08 11.52 10.95
C ASP A 284 1.29 10.24 11.28
N SER A 285 1.62 9.60 12.41
CA SER A 285 0.87 8.43 12.90
C SER A 285 -0.61 8.73 13.18
N PRO A 286 -0.99 9.90 13.77
CA PRO A 286 -2.40 10.26 13.96
C PRO A 286 -3.22 10.29 12.67
N LEU A 287 -2.64 10.76 11.55
CA LEU A 287 -3.29 10.70 10.23
C LEU A 287 -3.61 9.25 9.82
N VAL A 288 -2.66 8.33 10.03
CA VAL A 288 -2.84 6.92 9.69
C VAL A 288 -3.95 6.29 10.55
N ALA A 289 -3.94 6.55 11.86
CA ALA A 289 -4.97 6.07 12.78
C ALA A 289 -6.36 6.60 12.39
N ALA A 290 -6.51 7.92 12.18
CA ALA A 290 -7.78 8.51 11.78
C ALA A 290 -8.28 7.98 10.42
N THR A 291 -7.36 7.73 9.49
CA THR A 291 -7.70 7.10 8.20
C THR A 291 -8.20 5.67 8.41
N ALA A 292 -7.54 4.89 9.26
CA ALA A 292 -7.96 3.52 9.59
C ALA A 292 -9.37 3.49 10.21
N SER A 293 -9.70 4.42 11.11
CA SER A 293 -11.05 4.54 11.67
C SER A 293 -12.12 4.82 10.61
N VAL A 294 -11.81 5.70 9.64
CA VAL A 294 -12.70 5.97 8.50
C VAL A 294 -12.89 4.72 7.64
N LEU A 295 -11.82 3.97 7.39
CA LEU A 295 -11.88 2.74 6.60
C LEU A 295 -12.71 1.65 7.31
N ALA A 296 -12.45 1.39 8.59
CA ALA A 296 -13.17 0.38 9.36
C ALA A 296 -14.67 0.66 9.41
N ALA A 297 -15.06 1.91 9.69
CA ALA A 297 -16.47 2.31 9.70
C ALA A 297 -17.18 2.11 8.35
N ALA A 298 -16.44 2.18 7.24
CA ALA A 298 -17.00 2.07 5.89
C ALA A 298 -17.12 0.62 5.40
N VAL A 299 -16.29 -0.31 5.90
CA VAL A 299 -16.28 -1.71 5.44
C VAL A 299 -16.92 -2.70 6.42
N GLY A 300 -17.31 -2.22 7.61
CA GLY A 300 -17.84 -3.04 8.69
C GLY A 300 -16.82 -4.03 9.20
#